data_AF-A0A9D6W213-F1
#
_entry.id   AF-A0A9D6W213-F1
#
_cell.length_a   1.000
_cell.length_b   1.000
_cell.length_c   1.000
_cell.angle_alpha   90.00
_cell.angle_beta   90.00
_cell.angle_gamma   90.00
#
_symmetry.space_group_name_H-M   'P 1'
#
loop_
_entity.id
_entity.type
_entity.pdbx_description
1 polymer ?
#
loop_
_entity_poly.entity_id
_entity_poly.type
_entity_poly.pdbx_seq_one_letter_code
_entity_poly.pdbx_strand_id
1 'polypeptide(L)'
;MGNEPLEGGKTPASASPRDPCPRCGTENDGQQACARCGLAREHREKFATDTALPAGLAEHWDAVLAAWDDPAPHAIFIESCAQAQALDLAAARYRALRADPARAERCARSLDRIVALAEAGLAKTSSGAEKVVRNRRIIFALALVVMLAFLSFVAWAVLSR
;
A
#
# COMPACT_ATOMS: atom_id res chain seq x y z
N MET A 1 46.66 -19.82 -47.20
CA MET A 1 45.60 -20.76 -46.80
C MET A 1 45.84 -21.10 -45.34
N GLY A 2 44.95 -20.66 -44.45
CA GLY A 2 45.03 -20.95 -43.01
C GLY A 2 44.87 -19.71 -42.13
N ASN A 3 43.75 -19.01 -42.27
CA ASN A 3 43.34 -17.92 -41.40
C ASN A 3 42.16 -18.45 -40.56
N GLU A 4 42.49 -19.01 -39.40
CA GLU A 4 41.55 -19.45 -38.37
C GLU A 4 41.01 -18.25 -37.55
N PRO A 5 39.81 -18.40 -36.95
CA PRO A 5 38.92 -17.30 -36.61
C PRO A 5 39.20 -16.72 -35.22
N LEU A 6 38.90 -15.43 -35.07
CA LEU A 6 38.88 -14.71 -33.80
C LEU A 6 37.77 -15.31 -32.90
N GLU A 7 38.16 -16.14 -31.94
CA GLU A 7 37.30 -16.53 -30.82
C GLU A 7 36.96 -15.29 -30.00
N GLY A 8 35.71 -14.85 -30.12
CA GLY A 8 35.10 -13.85 -29.26
C GLY A 8 35.00 -14.38 -27.85
N GLY A 9 36.02 -14.10 -27.03
CA GLY A 9 36.01 -14.28 -25.59
C GLY A 9 34.82 -13.54 -24.99
N LYS A 10 33.76 -14.28 -24.69
CA LYS A 10 32.59 -13.81 -23.94
C LYS A 10 33.08 -13.52 -22.52
N THR A 11 33.42 -12.26 -22.24
CA THR A 11 33.72 -11.78 -20.89
C THR A 11 32.65 -12.30 -19.94
N PRO A 12 33.01 -13.04 -18.85
CA PRO A 12 32.03 -13.40 -17.86
C PRO A 12 31.51 -12.11 -17.24
N ALA A 13 30.22 -11.85 -17.46
CA ALA A 13 29.51 -10.74 -16.86
C ALA A 13 29.80 -10.74 -15.36
N SER A 14 30.41 -9.66 -14.88
CA SER A 14 30.64 -9.41 -13.47
C SER A 14 29.33 -9.67 -12.74
N ALA A 15 29.34 -10.63 -11.81
CA ALA A 15 28.20 -10.91 -10.96
C ALA A 15 27.90 -9.63 -10.18
N SER A 16 26.85 -8.91 -10.60
CA SER A 16 26.35 -7.76 -9.85
C SER A 16 25.91 -8.25 -8.46
N PRO A 17 26.08 -7.43 -7.41
CA PRO A 17 25.58 -7.75 -6.09
C PRO A 17 24.11 -8.20 -6.16
N ARG A 18 23.80 -9.34 -5.55
CA ARG A 18 22.43 -9.86 -5.48
C ARG A 18 21.66 -9.04 -4.46
N ASP A 19 20.97 -8.02 -4.95
CA ASP A 19 20.13 -7.19 -4.10
C ASP A 19 18.70 -7.77 -4.05
N PRO A 20 18.25 -8.29 -2.89
CA PRO A 20 16.89 -8.80 -2.76
C PRO A 20 15.89 -7.65 -2.98
N CYS A 21 14.79 -7.93 -3.67
CA CYS A 21 13.74 -6.94 -3.88
C CYS A 21 13.14 -6.56 -2.52
N PRO A 22 13.10 -5.28 -2.12
CA PRO A 22 12.60 -4.89 -0.80
C PRO A 22 11.09 -5.13 -0.63
N ARG A 23 10.35 -5.29 -1.73
CA ARG A 23 8.90 -5.52 -1.72
C ARG A 23 8.49 -7.00 -1.62
N CYS A 24 9.32 -7.91 -2.14
CA CYS A 24 8.97 -9.33 -2.23
C CYS A 24 10.09 -10.31 -1.84
N GLY A 25 11.27 -9.80 -1.46
CA GLY A 25 12.42 -10.57 -1.02
C GLY A 25 13.12 -11.42 -2.09
N THR A 26 12.63 -11.41 -3.34
CA THR A 26 13.21 -12.24 -4.41
C THR A 26 14.55 -11.66 -4.87
N GLU A 27 15.57 -12.51 -5.03
CA GLU A 27 16.85 -12.13 -5.62
C GLU A 27 16.63 -11.57 -7.03
N ASN A 28 17.36 -10.53 -7.39
CA ASN A 28 17.29 -9.99 -8.75
C ASN A 28 18.68 -9.94 -9.34
N ASP A 29 18.87 -10.69 -10.41
CA ASP A 29 20.13 -10.82 -11.12
C ASP A 29 20.39 -9.60 -12.04
N GLY A 30 20.37 -8.39 -11.45
CA GLY A 30 20.64 -7.14 -12.18
C GLY A 30 19.50 -6.66 -13.10
N GLN A 31 18.32 -7.30 -13.09
CA GLN A 31 17.18 -6.89 -13.91
C GLN A 31 16.69 -5.46 -13.58
N GLN A 32 16.25 -4.72 -14.61
CA GLN A 32 15.70 -3.37 -14.46
C GLN A 32 14.41 -3.32 -13.63
N ALA A 33 13.67 -4.43 -13.59
CA ALA A 33 12.50 -4.59 -12.73
C ALA A 33 12.51 -5.98 -12.09
N CYS A 34 11.88 -6.11 -10.92
CA CYS A 34 11.75 -7.41 -10.28
C CYS A 34 10.80 -8.32 -11.05
N ALA A 35 11.27 -9.49 -11.49
CA ALA A 35 10.46 -10.48 -12.23
C ALA A 35 9.19 -10.92 -11.48
N ARG A 36 9.20 -10.86 -10.14
CA ARG A 36 8.07 -11.31 -9.32
C ARG A 36 7.01 -10.25 -9.07
N CYS A 37 7.41 -9.01 -8.82
CA CYS A 37 6.48 -7.96 -8.40
C CYS A 37 6.46 -6.72 -9.31
N GLY A 38 7.26 -6.72 -10.37
CA GLY A 38 7.37 -5.61 -11.32
C GLY A 38 8.04 -4.35 -10.77
N LEU A 39 8.59 -4.37 -9.54
CA LEU A 39 9.19 -3.18 -8.94
C LEU A 39 10.45 -2.77 -9.72
N ALA A 40 10.42 -1.58 -10.32
CA ALA A 40 11.55 -0.98 -11.03
C ALA A 40 12.74 -0.74 -10.08
N ARG A 41 13.95 -0.96 -10.59
CA ARG A 41 15.21 -0.87 -9.84
C ARG A 41 15.41 0.53 -9.26
N GLU A 42 15.13 1.57 -10.03
CA GLU A 42 15.21 2.98 -9.63
C GLU A 42 14.30 3.36 -8.45
N HIS A 43 13.24 2.59 -8.21
CA HIS A 43 12.33 2.83 -7.10
C HIS A 43 12.63 1.98 -5.86
N ARG A 44 13.62 1.08 -5.91
CA ARG A 44 13.85 0.14 -4.81
C ARG A 44 14.15 0.82 -3.49
N GLU A 45 14.96 1.87 -3.47
CA GLU A 45 15.28 2.61 -2.24
C GLU A 45 14.03 3.17 -1.56
N LYS A 46 13.06 3.67 -2.34
CA LYS A 46 11.78 4.17 -1.83
C LYS A 46 10.95 3.08 -1.14
N PHE A 47 11.11 1.83 -1.57
CA PHE A 47 10.40 0.68 -1.00
C PHE A 47 11.27 -0.13 -0.04
N ALA A 48 12.53 0.27 0.18
CA ALA A 48 13.44 -0.34 1.14
C ALA A 48 13.12 0.04 2.59
N THR A 49 11.95 0.64 2.83
CA THR A 49 11.42 0.93 4.17
C THR A 49 11.53 -0.30 5.07
N ASP A 50 11.81 -0.05 6.34
CA ASP A 50 12.00 -1.06 7.36
C ASP A 50 10.89 -2.12 7.33
N THR A 51 11.24 -3.30 6.83
CA THR A 51 10.37 -4.49 6.79
C THR A 51 10.16 -5.13 8.16
N ALA A 52 10.73 -4.56 9.22
CA ALA A 52 10.51 -5.00 10.59
C ALA A 52 9.04 -4.83 10.98
N LEU A 53 8.46 -5.91 11.50
CA LEU A 53 7.15 -5.83 12.14
C LEU A 53 7.36 -5.25 13.55
N PRO A 54 6.52 -4.29 13.97
CA PRO A 54 6.39 -3.95 15.39
C PRO A 54 6.15 -5.20 16.23
N ALA A 55 6.67 -5.24 17.46
CA ALA A 55 6.65 -6.44 18.30
C ALA A 55 5.26 -7.13 18.39
N GLY A 56 4.19 -6.37 18.62
CA GLY A 56 2.84 -6.94 18.69
C GLY A 56 2.33 -7.54 17.37
N LEU A 57 2.77 -7.02 16.22
CA LEU A 57 2.44 -7.63 14.92
C LEU A 57 3.32 -8.85 14.63
N ALA A 58 4.56 -8.85 15.10
CA ALA A 58 5.48 -9.99 14.98
C ALA A 58 4.94 -11.22 15.73
N GLU A 59 4.40 -11.05 16.94
CA GLU A 59 3.76 -12.13 17.70
C GLU A 59 2.58 -12.75 16.96
N HIS A 60 1.71 -11.92 16.36
CA HIS A 60 0.62 -12.42 15.53
C HIS A 60 1.11 -13.16 14.28
N TRP A 61 2.22 -12.72 13.69
CA TRP A 61 2.83 -13.41 12.56
C TRP A 61 3.43 -14.76 12.98
N ASP A 62 4.06 -14.84 14.13
CA ASP A 62 4.58 -16.10 14.67
C ASP A 62 3.45 -17.10 14.94
N ALA A 63 2.30 -16.63 15.43
CA ALA A 63 1.09 -17.45 15.58
C ALA A 63 0.57 -17.97 14.23
N VAL A 64 0.62 -17.16 13.16
CA VAL A 64 0.31 -17.59 11.78
C VAL A 64 1.25 -18.71 11.33
N LEU A 65 2.55 -18.57 11.60
CA LEU A 65 3.53 -19.59 11.22
C LEU A 65 3.35 -20.89 12.02
N ALA A 66 2.99 -20.80 13.29
CA ALA A 66 2.75 -21.94 14.17
C ALA A 66 1.49 -22.74 13.79
N ALA A 67 0.46 -22.06 13.29
CA ALA A 67 -0.83 -22.66 12.94
C ALA A 67 -1.26 -22.26 11.52
N TRP A 68 -0.41 -22.54 10.53
CA TRP A 68 -0.61 -22.13 9.14
C TRP A 68 -1.94 -22.62 8.54
N ASP A 69 -2.37 -23.83 8.89
CA ASP A 69 -3.60 -24.39 8.34
C ASP A 69 -4.87 -23.88 9.02
N ASP A 70 -4.75 -23.18 10.16
CA ASP A 70 -5.87 -22.53 10.82
C ASP A 70 -6.13 -21.15 10.18
N PRO A 71 -7.33 -20.85 9.65
CA PRO A 71 -7.62 -19.51 9.13
C PRO A 71 -7.67 -18.41 10.21
N ALA A 72 -7.86 -18.74 11.48
CA ALA A 72 -8.07 -17.74 12.53
C ALA A 72 -6.83 -16.86 12.81
N PRO A 73 -5.60 -17.40 12.99
CA PRO A 73 -4.39 -16.59 13.14
C PRO A 73 -4.15 -15.65 11.97
N HIS A 74 -4.44 -16.10 10.74
CA HIS A 74 -4.30 -15.27 9.54
C HIS A 74 -5.22 -14.06 9.58
N ALA A 75 -6.49 -14.28 9.96
CA ALA A 75 -7.46 -13.21 10.08
C ALA A 75 -7.07 -12.19 11.16
N ILE A 76 -6.62 -12.67 12.33
CA ILE A 76 -6.15 -11.82 13.44
C ILE A 76 -4.96 -10.97 12.98
N PHE A 77 -3.93 -11.58 12.39
CA PHE A 77 -2.76 -10.86 11.91
C PHE A 77 -3.11 -9.78 10.89
N ILE A 78 -3.91 -10.12 9.87
CA ILE A 78 -4.30 -9.17 8.82
C ILE A 78 -5.11 -8.02 9.39
N GLU A 79 -6.04 -8.29 10.32
CA GLU A 79 -6.85 -7.27 10.97
C GLU A 79 -6.00 -6.35 11.86
N SER A 80 -5.08 -6.90 12.66
CA SER A 80 -4.14 -6.11 13.46
C SER A 80 -3.26 -5.21 12.56
N CYS A 81 -2.80 -5.72 11.42
CA CYS A 81 -2.09 -4.92 10.43
C CYS A 81 -2.97 -3.84 9.79
N ALA A 82 -4.25 -4.11 9.55
CA ALA A 82 -5.19 -3.11 9.02
C ALA A 82 -5.38 -1.94 10.00
N GLN A 83 -5.56 -2.25 11.28
CA GLN A 83 -5.72 -1.27 12.35
C GLN A 83 -4.46 -0.42 12.54
N ALA A 84 -3.28 -1.02 12.40
CA ALA A 84 -1.99 -0.35 12.48
C ALA A 84 -1.56 0.35 11.17
N GLN A 85 -2.39 0.36 10.12
CA GLN A 85 -2.05 0.88 8.79
C GLN A 85 -0.80 0.24 8.15
N ALA A 86 -0.51 -1.02 8.49
CA ALA A 86 0.67 -1.79 8.11
C ALA A 86 0.32 -2.97 7.18
N LEU A 87 -0.68 -2.80 6.30
CA LEU A 87 -1.12 -3.85 5.35
C LEU A 87 -0.06 -4.18 4.30
N ASP A 88 0.83 -3.25 4.00
CA ASP A 88 1.99 -3.44 3.13
C ASP A 88 2.98 -4.45 3.72
N LEU A 89 3.26 -4.36 5.03
CA LEU A 89 4.10 -5.33 5.76
C LEU A 89 3.46 -6.72 5.75
N ALA A 90 2.15 -6.81 6.01
CA ALA A 90 1.42 -8.09 5.91
C ALA A 90 1.55 -8.69 4.52
N ALA A 91 1.34 -7.88 3.47
CA ALA A 91 1.43 -8.35 2.09
C ALA A 91 2.86 -8.78 1.73
N ALA A 92 3.90 -8.11 2.22
CA ALA A 92 5.29 -8.50 2.01
C ALA A 92 5.57 -9.92 2.56
N ARG A 93 5.07 -10.22 3.77
CA ARG A 93 5.23 -11.54 4.41
C ARG A 93 4.56 -12.66 3.61
N TYR A 94 3.30 -12.48 3.21
CA TYR A 94 2.61 -13.48 2.37
C TYR A 94 3.22 -13.61 0.98
N ARG A 95 3.68 -12.51 0.36
CA ARG A 95 4.36 -12.57 -0.93
C ARG A 95 5.64 -13.37 -0.85
N ALA A 96 6.43 -13.26 0.22
CA ALA A 96 7.65 -14.04 0.39
C ALA A 96 7.36 -15.55 0.40
N LEU A 97 6.30 -15.96 1.10
CA LEU A 97 5.92 -17.38 1.25
C LEU A 97 5.18 -17.96 0.05
N ARG A 98 4.63 -17.14 -0.87
CA ARG A 98 3.87 -17.62 -2.05
C ARG A 98 4.68 -18.54 -2.99
N ALA A 99 6.02 -18.55 -2.88
CA ALA A 99 6.87 -19.41 -3.71
C ALA A 99 6.79 -20.88 -3.28
N ASP A 100 6.39 -21.15 -2.03
CA ASP A 100 6.17 -22.49 -1.52
C ASP A 100 4.80 -23.01 -2.03
N PRO A 101 4.77 -24.07 -2.87
CA PRO A 101 3.52 -24.62 -3.39
C PRO A 101 2.52 -25.05 -2.31
N ALA A 102 3.00 -25.56 -1.17
CA ALA A 102 2.13 -25.99 -0.07
C ALA A 102 1.39 -24.82 0.59
N ARG A 103 1.97 -23.61 0.50
CA ARG A 103 1.47 -22.38 1.13
C ARG A 103 0.82 -21.42 0.13
N ALA A 104 1.03 -21.64 -1.16
CA ALA A 104 0.66 -20.71 -2.23
C ALA A 104 -0.83 -20.35 -2.22
N GLU A 105 -1.70 -21.36 -2.09
CA GLU A 105 -3.15 -21.18 -2.11
C GLU A 105 -3.64 -20.32 -0.93
N ARG A 106 -3.13 -20.57 0.28
CA ARG A 106 -3.47 -19.75 1.45
C ARG A 106 -2.89 -18.34 1.34
N CYS A 107 -1.66 -18.20 0.85
CA CYS A 107 -1.07 -16.89 0.58
C CYS A 107 -1.92 -16.07 -0.39
N ALA A 108 -2.45 -16.69 -1.45
CA ALA A 108 -3.33 -16.03 -2.41
C ALA A 108 -4.58 -15.47 -1.71
N ARG A 109 -5.30 -16.31 -0.96
CA ARG A 109 -6.49 -15.88 -0.20
C ARG A 109 -6.20 -14.77 0.81
N SER A 110 -5.08 -14.85 1.53
CA SER A 110 -4.65 -13.81 2.46
C SER A 110 -4.33 -12.49 1.75
N LEU A 111 -3.68 -12.54 0.58
CA LEU A 111 -3.39 -11.37 -0.23
C LEU A 111 -4.66 -10.72 -0.78
N ASP A 112 -5.64 -11.50 -1.23
CA ASP A 112 -6.93 -10.99 -1.70
C ASP A 112 -7.67 -10.26 -0.58
N ARG A 113 -7.65 -10.82 0.64
CA ARG A 113 -8.23 -10.17 1.82
C ARG A 113 -7.53 -8.83 2.13
N ILE A 114 -6.19 -8.79 2.04
CA ILE A 114 -5.42 -7.57 2.26
C ILE A 114 -5.81 -6.49 1.23
N VAL A 115 -5.97 -6.86 -0.05
CA VAL A 115 -6.41 -5.94 -1.11
C VAL A 115 -7.81 -5.40 -0.79
N ALA A 116 -8.76 -6.26 -0.44
CA ALA A 116 -10.12 -5.84 -0.10
C ALA A 116 -10.15 -4.85 1.07
N LEU A 117 -9.32 -5.07 2.10
CA LEU A 117 -9.20 -4.13 3.24
C LEU A 117 -8.56 -2.80 2.84
N ALA A 118 -7.54 -2.83 1.98
CA ALA A 118 -6.90 -1.61 1.48
C ALA A 118 -7.89 -0.77 0.66
N GLU A 119 -8.67 -1.41 -0.22
CA GLU A 119 -9.72 -0.74 -1.01
C GLU A 119 -10.82 -0.14 -0.13
N ALA A 120 -11.28 -0.88 0.87
CA ALA A 120 -12.26 -0.38 1.84
C ALA A 120 -11.73 0.84 2.63
N GLY A 121 -10.45 0.82 2.99
CA GLY A 121 -9.77 1.96 3.62
C GLY A 121 -9.76 3.20 2.72
N LEU A 122 -9.44 3.04 1.44
CA LEU A 122 -9.45 4.14 0.46
C LEU A 122 -10.85 4.74 0.30
N ALA A 123 -11.88 3.91 0.14
CA ALA A 123 -13.27 4.36 0.01
C ALA A 123 -13.74 5.19 1.23
N LYS A 124 -13.29 4.82 2.43
CA LYS A 124 -13.59 5.56 3.66
C LYS A 124 -12.96 6.96 3.65
N THR A 125 -11.73 7.09 3.17
CA THR A 125 -11.03 8.38 3.07
C THR A 125 -11.64 9.33 2.04
N SER A 126 -12.13 8.80 0.90
CA SER A 126 -12.79 9.63 -0.12
C SER A 126 -14.13 10.23 0.35
N SER A 127 -14.83 9.59 1.28
CA SER A 127 -16.10 10.12 1.82
C SER A 127 -15.94 11.44 2.61
N GLY A 128 -14.73 11.76 3.07
CA GLY A 128 -14.43 13.02 3.76
C GLY A 128 -14.64 14.24 2.86
N ALA A 129 -14.38 14.12 1.56
CA ALA A 129 -14.54 15.21 0.60
C ALA A 129 -16.00 15.65 0.47
N GLU A 130 -16.95 14.72 0.53
CA GLU A 130 -18.38 15.04 0.40
C GLU A 130 -18.92 15.81 1.63
N LYS A 131 -18.43 15.49 2.83
CA LYS A 131 -18.76 16.25 4.06
C LYS A 131 -18.26 17.71 3.99
N VAL A 132 -17.08 17.94 3.41
CA VAL A 132 -16.52 19.30 3.26
C VAL A 132 -17.37 20.15 2.32
N VAL A 133 -17.84 19.59 1.20
CA VAL A 133 -18.71 20.31 0.26
C VAL A 133 -20.07 20.65 0.88
N ARG A 134 -20.65 19.73 1.66
CA ARG A 134 -21.93 19.95 2.36
C ARG A 134 -21.82 21.07 3.40
N ASN A 135 -20.73 21.10 4.17
CA ASN A 135 -20.50 22.15 5.16
C ASN A 135 -20.31 23.52 4.50
N ARG A 136 -19.61 23.58 3.37
CA ARG A 136 -19.41 24.82 2.59
C ARG A 136 -20.73 25.41 2.10
N ARG A 137 -21.66 24.58 1.58
CA ARG A 137 -22.99 25.05 1.14
C ARG A 137 -23.83 25.62 2.30
N ILE A 138 -23.79 24.98 3.47
CA ILE A 138 -24.50 25.46 4.66
C ILE A 138 -23.91 26.79 5.13
N ILE A 139 -22.58 26.91 5.17
CA ILE A 139 -21.90 28.16 5.54
C ILE A 139 -22.29 29.30 4.57
N PHE A 140 -22.29 29.04 3.26
CA PHE A 140 -22.72 30.04 2.28
C PHE A 140 -24.19 30.44 2.42
N ALA A 141 -25.09 29.46 2.63
CA ALA A 141 -26.50 29.75 2.84
C ALA A 141 -26.72 30.61 4.10
N LEU A 142 -26.01 30.28 5.20
CA LEU A 142 -26.09 31.03 6.45
C LEU A 142 -25.56 32.46 6.30
N ALA A 143 -24.42 32.63 5.61
CA ALA A 143 -23.86 33.94 5.29
C ALA A 143 -24.83 34.80 4.46
N LEU A 144 -25.51 34.18 3.48
CA LEU A 144 -26.48 34.87 2.62
C LEU A 144 -27.73 35.31 3.39
N VAL A 145 -28.22 34.47 4.31
CA VAL A 145 -29.34 34.82 5.21
C VAL A 145 -28.96 35.99 6.13
N VAL A 146 -27.78 35.97 6.72
CA VAL A 146 -27.29 37.07 7.58
C VAL A 146 -27.17 38.37 6.77
N MET A 147 -26.64 38.30 5.56
CA MET A 147 -26.52 39.47 4.67
C MET A 147 -27.89 40.07 4.32
N LEU A 148 -28.87 39.22 3.97
CA LEU A 148 -30.23 39.67 3.64
C LEU A 148 -30.96 40.26 4.86
N ALA A 149 -30.76 39.68 6.05
CA ALA A 149 -31.32 40.22 7.29
C ALA A 149 -30.74 41.61 7.60
N PHE A 150 -29.43 41.78 7.40
CA PHE A 150 -28.76 43.06 7.61
C PHE A 150 -29.25 44.13 6.62
N LEU A 151 -29.37 43.79 5.34
CA LEU A 151 -29.89 44.70 4.31
C LEU A 151 -31.35 45.10 4.59
N SER A 152 -32.18 44.13 4.99
CA SER A 152 -33.58 44.39 5.37
C SER A 152 -33.68 45.34 6.56
N PHE A 153 -32.82 45.14 7.57
CA PHE A 153 -32.78 46.01 8.75
C PHE A 153 -32.37 47.45 8.41
N VAL A 154 -31.34 47.61 7.57
CA VAL A 154 -30.89 48.93 7.12
C VAL A 154 -31.97 49.64 6.30
N ALA A 155 -32.62 48.92 5.36
CA ALA A 155 -33.70 49.48 4.55
C ALA A 155 -34.88 49.94 5.41
N TRP A 156 -35.28 49.13 6.40
CA TRP A 156 -36.33 49.49 7.34
C TRP A 156 -35.98 50.75 8.15
N ALA A 157 -34.77 50.83 8.70
CA ALA A 157 -34.31 51.96 9.49
C ALA A 157 -34.24 53.28 8.69
N VAL A 158 -33.96 53.20 7.38
CA VAL A 158 -33.97 54.37 6.48
C VAL A 158 -35.40 54.81 6.15
N LEU A 159 -36.32 53.88 5.92
CA LEU A 159 -37.72 54.19 5.60
C LEU A 159 -38.51 54.72 6.81
N SER A 160 -38.14 54.33 8.02
CA SER A 160 -38.80 54.78 9.25
C SER A 160 -38.38 56.18 9.71
N ARG A 161 -37.55 56.87 8.94
CA ARG A 161 -36.93 58.16 9.28
C ARG A 161 -37.51 59.28 8.42
#